data_AF-A0A926E3N1-F1
#
_entry.id   AF-A0A926E3N1-F1
#
_cell.length_a   1.000
_cell.length_b   1.000
_cell.length_c   1.000
_cell.angle_alpha   90.00
_cell.angle_beta   90.00
_cell.angle_gamma   90.00
#
_symmetry.space_group_name_H-M   'P 1'
#
loop_
_entity.id
_entity.type
_entity.pdbx_description
1 polymer ?
#
loop_
_entity_poly.entity_id
_entity_poly.type
_entity_poly.pdbx_seq_one_letter_code
_entity_poly.pdbx_strand_id
1 'polypeptide(L)' 'MGTKKMGRPTDNPKVISLKVGLDKGTSAKLDECVQEMKVSKAEIVRQGIHKMHDGLKK' A
#
# COMPACT_ATOMS: atom_id res chain seq x y z
N MET A 1 4.59 -17.36 -38.86
CA MET A 1 5.12 -16.29 -37.98
C MET A 1 4.11 -16.06 -36.86
N GLY A 2 4.24 -16.79 -35.75
CA GLY A 2 3.28 -16.74 -34.65
C GLY A 2 3.43 -15.45 -33.84
N THR A 3 2.38 -14.63 -33.80
CA THR A 3 2.31 -13.40 -33.03
C THR A 3 2.49 -13.72 -31.54
N LYS A 4 3.62 -13.29 -30.97
CA LYS A 4 3.98 -13.45 -29.56
C LYS A 4 2.89 -12.80 -28.71
N LYS A 5 2.22 -13.59 -27.86
CA LYS A 5 1.21 -13.10 -26.92
C LYS A 5 1.84 -11.98 -26.10
N MET A 6 1.39 -10.74 -26.31
CA MET A 6 1.78 -9.60 -25.49
C MET A 6 1.29 -9.91 -24.08
N GLY A 7 2.19 -10.35 -23.19
CA GLY A 7 1.88 -10.47 -21.78
C GLY A 7 1.42 -9.12 -21.26
N ARG A 8 0.48 -9.10 -20.30
CA ARG A 8 -0.04 -7.88 -19.68
C ARG A 8 1.14 -7.01 -19.26
N PRO A 9 1.37 -5.82 -19.87
CA PRO A 9 2.45 -4.93 -19.46
C PRO A 9 2.08 -4.41 -18.09
N THR A 10 2.49 -5.14 -17.07
CA THR A 10 2.29 -4.75 -15.67
C THR A 10 3.61 -4.12 -15.28
N ASP A 11 3.76 -2.85 -15.66
CA ASP A 11 4.97 -2.04 -15.43
C ASP A 11 5.19 -1.71 -13.94
N ASN A 12 4.24 -2.08 -13.07
CA ASN A 12 4.39 -1.93 -11.65
C ASN A 12 3.84 -3.15 -10.92
N PRO A 13 4.54 -4.31 -11.01
CA PRO A 13 4.21 -5.40 -10.12
C PRO A 13 4.44 -4.86 -8.70
N LYS A 14 3.43 -4.96 -7.83
CA LYS A 14 3.58 -4.66 -6.41
C LYS A 14 4.42 -5.79 -5.80
N VAL A 15 5.73 -5.79 -6.11
CA VAL A 15 6.64 -6.90 -5.83
C VAL A 15 6.95 -7.01 -4.34
N ILE A 16 6.90 -5.88 -3.63
CA ILE A 16 7.33 -5.79 -2.24
C ILE A 16 6.14 -6.07 -1.33
N SER A 17 6.13 -7.27 -0.76
CA SER A 17 5.22 -7.63 0.34
C SER A 17 5.81 -7.14 1.65
N LEU A 18 5.26 -6.05 2.21
CA LEU A 18 5.65 -5.58 3.54
C LEU A 18 4.88 -6.36 4.60
N LYS A 19 5.55 -7.26 5.32
CA LYS A 19 4.99 -7.92 6.50
C LYS A 19 5.43 -7.17 7.75
N VAL A 20 4.53 -6.38 8.34
CA VAL A 20 4.77 -5.62 9.57
C VAL A 20 4.01 -6.29 10.71
N GLY A 21 4.70 -6.57 11.81
CA GLY A 21 4.06 -6.90 13.07
C GLY A 21 3.44 -5.63 13.66
N LEU A 22 2.13 -5.61 13.81
CA LEU A 22 1.41 -4.49 14.41
C LEU A 22 0.82 -4.94 15.74
N ASP A 23 0.98 -4.11 16.78
CA ASP A 23 0.24 -4.25 18.02
C ASP A 23 -1.26 -4.03 17.83
N LYS A 24 -2.07 -4.59 18.73
CA LYS A 24 -3.54 -4.49 18.69
C LYS A 24 -4.03 -3.04 18.65
N GLY A 25 -3.32 -2.14 19.33
CA GLY A 25 -3.65 -0.71 19.31
C GLY A 25 -3.43 -0.07 17.94
N THR A 26 -2.38 -0.47 17.23
CA THR A 26 -2.08 0.04 15.89
C THR A 26 -3.03 -0.54 14.86
N SER A 27 -3.44 -1.81 15.00
CA SER A 27 -4.48 -2.39 14.12
C SER A 27 -5.84 -1.71 14.29
N ALA A 28 -6.24 -1.37 15.52
CA ALA A 28 -7.49 -0.68 15.78
C ALA A 28 -7.53 0.70 15.10
N LYS A 29 -6.47 1.50 15.27
CA LYS A 29 -6.32 2.78 14.58
C LYS A 29 -6.36 2.63 13.05
N LEU A 30 -5.76 1.57 12.53
CA LEU A 30 -5.76 1.29 11.09
C LEU A 30 -7.17 0.97 10.58
N ASP A 31 -7.94 0.18 11.34
CA ASP A 31 -9.35 -0.10 11.05
C ASP A 31 -10.23 1.16 11.15
N GLU A 32 -10.00 2.03 12.14
CA GLU A 32 -10.68 3.34 12.22
C GLU A 32 -10.37 4.20 11.00
N CYS A 33 -9.10 4.30 10.59
CA CYS A 33 -8.73 5.03 9.38
C CYS A 33 -9.35 4.41 8.11
N VAL A 34 -9.52 3.08 8.05
CA VAL A 34 -10.23 2.41 6.94
C VAL A 34 -11.70 2.81 6.90
N GLN A 35 -12.35 2.89 8.05
CA GLN A 35 -13.75 3.30 8.12
C GLN A 35 -13.94 4.77 7.72
N GLU A 36 -13.07 5.65 8.20
CA GLU A 36 -13.16 7.09 7.93
C GLU A 36 -12.78 7.45 6.49
N MET A 37 -11.66 6.91 5.98
CA MET A 37 -11.21 7.20 4.61
C MET A 37 -11.86 6.31 3.54
N LYS A 38 -12.58 5.24 3.92
CA LYS A 38 -13.16 4.24 2.99
C LYS A 38 -12.17 3.66 1.97
N VAL A 39 -10.89 3.60 2.33
CA VAL A 39 -9.84 3.02 1.49
C VAL A 39 -9.33 1.70 2.09
N SER A 40 -8.69 0.87 1.28
CA SER A 40 -8.17 -0.43 1.75
C SER A 40 -7.03 -0.24 2.76
N LYS A 41 -6.86 -1.19 3.69
CA LYS A 41 -5.74 -1.23 4.67
C LYS A 41 -4.38 -0.99 3.99
N ALA A 42 -4.17 -1.59 2.81
CA ALA A 42 -2.95 -1.42 2.05
C ALA A 42 -2.74 0.02 1.52
N GLU A 43 -3.82 0.73 1.17
CA GLU A 43 -3.77 2.12 0.72
C GLU A 43 -3.43 3.07 1.86
N ILE A 44 -3.97 2.81 3.06
CA ILE A 44 -3.66 3.60 4.26
C ILE A 44 -2.19 3.49 4.62
N VAL A 45 -1.64 2.28 4.59
CA VAL A 45 -0.22 2.08 4.84
C VAL A 45 0.63 2.85 3.83
N ARG A 46 0.27 2.84 2.54
CA ARG A 46 0.97 3.62 1.50
C ARG A 46 0.88 5.12 1.75
N GLN A 47 -0.32 5.64 2.01
CA GLN A 47 -0.51 7.05 2.29
C GLN A 47 0.21 7.48 3.57
N GLY A 48 0.21 6.63 4.60
CA GLY A 48 0.94 6.86 5.84
C GLY A 48 2.44 6.96 5.60
N ILE A 49 3.02 6.05 4.81
CA ILE A 49 4.43 6.12 4.41
C ILE A 49 4.71 7.39 3.61
N HIS A 50 3.83 7.76 2.67
CA HIS A 50 3.99 8.98 1.87
C HIS A 50 3.98 10.25 2.73
N LYS A 51 3.03 10.34 3.69
CA LYS A 51 2.94 11.46 4.65
C LYS A 51 4.14 11.52 5.59
N MET A 52 4.61 10.38 6.10
CA MET A 52 5.82 10.32 6.94
C MET A 52 7.06 10.76 6.15
N HIS A 53 7.19 10.30 4.90
CA HIS A 53 8.32 10.65 4.04
C HIS A 53 8.30 12.12 3.61
N ASP A 54 7.12 12.70 3.38
CA ASP A 54 6.95 14.14 3.12
C ASP A 54 7.39 14.97 4.33
N GLY A 55 7.01 14.56 5.54
CA GLY A 55 7.45 15.20 6.78
C GLY A 55 8.96 15.07 7.08
N LEU A 56 9.62 14.03 6.58
CA LEU A 56 11.07 13.81 6.74
C LEU A 56 11.93 14.69 5.83
N LYS A 57 11.35 15.26 4.76
CA LYS A 57 12.05 16.14 3.80
C LYS A 57 12.09 17.61 4.22
N LYS A 58 11.83 17.91 5.49
CA LYS A 58 11.77 19.27 6.01
C LYS A 58 13.05 19.70 6.70
#